data_AF-V7I0Y6-F1
#
_entry.id   AF-V7I0Y6-F1
#
_cell.length_a   1.000
_cell.length_b   1.000
_cell.length_c   1.000
_cell.angle_alpha   90.00
_cell.angle_beta   90.00
_cell.angle_gamma   90.00
#
_symmetry.space_group_name_H-M   'P 1'
#
loop_
_entity.id
_entity.type
_entity.pdbx_description
1 polymer ?
#
loop_
_entity_poly.entity_id
_entity_poly.type
_entity_poly.pdbx_seq_one_letter_code
_entity_poly.pdbx_strand_id
1 'polypeptide(L)'
;MKILTRKLKLAHMTCTSCEATVERALMDIPGVLNARADHLENACDITFDEDMCTIDEIKEKLSETGYMPSGNGTVKGYAIAATAGILIFAGSMYGAFDPLRISSSASYAMLFAAGLFSSFHCIGMCGGIALSQSGRGSFPRLGMHGSSILYNLGRVVSYTALGALAGLLGSALSLTPGMKGALQLGAAAAMVIMGLKISGIRLPSWLSLKLPSFGRMNTGGSPFIVGLLNGLMPCGALQTMQIFALGTGSPVLGALAMLAFSIGTVPLMLGFGIISGSLSRKSGRLIAHASGILVLLFGLSLGGRGLVSLGIDLSPGSFIAGFFSSEKDDSAAKAIVRDGRQSIEIRVTASGFEPQIVYALEGIPLEINFKAEELTQCNSALTIPAFRKEFRLSEGDNFVSITPGKDDILFSCWMSMLKGRIMVVDDLKTVDLTEEKSIRKGNVTAPRPDSYVGFAEDKGTYQELKVVASGEELVPLILVAEPKKELKLEMGLKDFLYKDKEIEIVNAWTNEENAHLTTNGDNASASLILEKTGTYVILADHKLVGLLYVPEDISSESAESVWQRYMGK
;
A
#
# COMPACT_ATOMS: atom_id res chain seq x y z
N MET A 1 -10.39 -27.32 -57.47
CA MET A 1 -10.62 -26.13 -56.63
C MET A 1 -11.73 -26.44 -55.66
N LYS A 2 -11.36 -26.95 -54.49
CA LYS A 2 -12.26 -27.28 -53.40
C LYS A 2 -12.04 -26.25 -52.30
N ILE A 3 -12.77 -25.14 -52.41
CA ILE A 3 -12.66 -24.02 -51.48
C ILE A 3 -13.37 -24.37 -50.17
N LEU A 4 -12.65 -24.30 -49.07
CA LEU A 4 -13.17 -24.51 -47.73
C LEU A 4 -12.97 -23.26 -46.87
N THR A 5 -13.96 -22.98 -46.01
CA THR A 5 -13.81 -22.00 -44.94
C THR A 5 -13.78 -22.72 -43.60
N ARG A 6 -12.77 -22.41 -42.79
CA ARG A 6 -12.56 -23.00 -41.46
C ARG A 6 -12.27 -21.91 -40.45
N LYS A 7 -12.94 -21.99 -39.30
CA LYS A 7 -12.64 -21.18 -38.13
C LYS A 7 -11.65 -21.93 -37.24
N LEU A 8 -10.45 -21.38 -37.08
CA LEU A 8 -9.43 -21.90 -36.18
C LEU A 8 -9.39 -21.06 -34.91
N LYS A 9 -9.55 -21.69 -33.74
CA LYS A 9 -9.28 -21.03 -32.45
C LYS A 9 -7.78 -20.93 -32.26
N LEU A 10 -7.25 -19.72 -32.16
CA LEU A 10 -5.84 -19.44 -31.98
C LEU A 10 -5.57 -19.03 -30.53
N ALA A 11 -4.43 -19.39 -29.99
CA ALA A 11 -4.06 -18.98 -28.65
C ALA A 11 -3.46 -17.56 -28.65
N HIS A 12 -3.99 -16.70 -27.78
CA HIS A 12 -3.37 -15.46 -27.30
C HIS A 12 -3.03 -14.41 -28.36
N MET A 13 -4.01 -14.07 -29.20
CA MET A 13 -4.01 -12.78 -29.88
C MET A 13 -4.46 -11.70 -28.88
N THR A 14 -3.67 -10.64 -28.71
CA THR A 14 -3.90 -9.63 -27.66
C THR A 14 -4.15 -8.22 -28.19
N CYS A 15 -3.88 -7.99 -29.47
CA CYS A 15 -4.09 -6.70 -30.11
C CYS A 15 -4.28 -6.83 -31.63
N THR A 16 -4.66 -5.74 -32.27
CA THR A 16 -4.81 -5.63 -33.73
C THR A 16 -3.51 -5.85 -34.51
N SER A 17 -2.34 -5.64 -33.87
CA SER A 17 -1.06 -6.02 -34.46
C SER A 17 -0.86 -7.54 -34.49
N CYS A 18 -1.48 -8.29 -33.59
CA CYS A 18 -1.47 -9.76 -33.64
C CYS A 18 -2.32 -10.25 -34.81
N GLU A 19 -3.51 -9.67 -34.99
CA GLU A 19 -4.40 -9.98 -36.14
C GLU A 19 -3.66 -9.79 -37.46
N ALA A 20 -3.10 -8.60 -37.68
CA ALA A 20 -2.39 -8.31 -38.93
C ALA A 20 -1.14 -9.18 -39.15
N THR A 21 -0.56 -9.75 -38.09
CA THR A 21 0.58 -10.68 -38.19
C THR A 21 0.10 -12.07 -38.63
N VAL A 22 -0.99 -12.55 -38.04
CA VAL A 22 -1.63 -13.83 -38.39
C VAL A 22 -2.16 -13.79 -39.83
N GLU A 23 -2.89 -12.74 -40.19
CA GLU A 23 -3.49 -12.60 -41.53
C GLU A 23 -2.41 -12.58 -42.62
N ARG A 24 -1.33 -11.81 -42.43
CA ARG A 24 -0.23 -11.76 -43.40
C ARG A 24 0.48 -13.11 -43.57
N ALA A 25 0.79 -13.79 -42.47
CA ALA A 25 1.48 -15.06 -42.54
C ALA A 25 0.65 -16.18 -43.19
N LEU A 26 -0.67 -16.11 -43.05
CA LEU A 26 -1.59 -17.04 -43.72
C LEU A 26 -1.75 -16.72 -45.20
N MET A 27 -1.82 -15.44 -45.57
CA MET A 27 -1.90 -15.00 -46.97
C MET A 27 -0.63 -15.30 -47.77
N ASP A 28 0.52 -15.52 -47.09
CA ASP A 28 1.77 -15.95 -47.73
C ASP A 28 1.77 -17.44 -48.15
N ILE A 29 0.77 -18.24 -47.75
CA ILE A 29 0.65 -19.65 -48.13
C ILE A 29 -0.03 -19.76 -49.50
N PRO A 30 0.62 -20.36 -50.53
CA PRO A 30 -0.03 -20.65 -51.80
C PRO A 30 -1.28 -21.52 -51.60
N GLY A 31 -2.45 -21.02 -51.98
CA GLY A 31 -3.73 -21.70 -51.78
C GLY A 31 -4.66 -21.07 -50.74
N VAL A 32 -4.17 -20.15 -49.91
CA VAL A 32 -5.03 -19.35 -49.01
C VAL A 32 -5.62 -18.15 -49.78
N LEU A 33 -6.95 -18.05 -49.78
CA LEU A 33 -7.69 -17.02 -50.52
C LEU A 33 -8.09 -15.84 -49.63
N ASN A 34 -8.35 -16.10 -48.34
CA ASN A 34 -8.70 -15.08 -47.36
C ASN A 34 -8.36 -15.55 -45.95
N ALA A 35 -7.88 -14.64 -45.11
CA ALA A 35 -7.65 -14.88 -43.69
C ALA A 35 -8.09 -13.65 -42.90
N ARG A 36 -8.99 -13.84 -41.93
CA ARG A 36 -9.48 -12.79 -41.05
C ARG A 36 -9.29 -13.20 -39.60
N ALA A 37 -8.44 -12.49 -38.87
CA ALA A 37 -8.13 -12.79 -37.48
C ALA A 37 -8.84 -11.83 -36.53
N ASP A 38 -9.36 -12.36 -35.42
CA ASP A 38 -10.05 -11.59 -34.38
C ASP A 38 -9.40 -11.86 -33.01
N HIS A 39 -8.73 -10.83 -32.46
CA HIS A 39 -8.06 -10.90 -31.16
C HIS A 39 -9.01 -10.92 -29.96
N LEU A 40 -10.25 -10.44 -30.11
CA LEU A 40 -11.26 -10.52 -29.07
C LEU A 40 -11.77 -11.96 -28.93
N GLU A 41 -12.01 -12.62 -30.06
CA GLU A 41 -12.50 -13.99 -30.13
C GLU A 41 -11.37 -15.05 -30.06
N ASN A 42 -10.11 -14.62 -30.17
CA ASN A 42 -8.96 -15.52 -30.27
C ASN A 42 -9.19 -16.59 -31.36
N ALA A 43 -9.65 -16.14 -32.53
CA ALA A 43 -9.99 -17.01 -33.63
C ALA A 43 -9.62 -16.38 -34.98
N CYS A 44 -9.38 -17.22 -35.98
CA CYS A 44 -9.16 -16.80 -37.35
C CYS A 44 -10.07 -17.59 -38.28
N ASP A 45 -10.83 -16.87 -39.11
CA ASP A 45 -11.62 -17.42 -40.20
C ASP A 45 -10.74 -17.44 -41.46
N ILE A 46 -10.47 -18.64 -41.97
CA ILE A 46 -9.57 -18.87 -43.10
C ILE A 46 -10.32 -19.55 -44.23
N THR A 47 -10.20 -19.00 -45.44
CA THR A 47 -10.72 -19.58 -46.68
C THR A 47 -9.55 -20.00 -47.56
N PHE A 48 -9.47 -21.29 -47.93
CA PHE A 48 -8.35 -21.85 -48.69
C PHE A 48 -8.81 -22.94 -49.65
N ASP A 49 -7.99 -23.23 -50.65
CA ASP A 49 -8.16 -24.34 -51.60
C ASP A 49 -7.46 -25.60 -51.09
N GLU A 50 -8.26 -26.63 -50.78
CA GLU A 50 -7.77 -27.89 -50.21
C GLU A 50 -6.86 -28.67 -51.17
N ASP A 51 -6.94 -28.38 -52.48
CA ASP A 51 -6.09 -28.99 -53.51
C ASP A 51 -4.66 -28.37 -53.54
N MET A 52 -4.46 -27.19 -52.95
CA MET A 52 -3.18 -26.45 -52.99
C MET A 52 -2.48 -26.33 -51.64
N CYS A 53 -3.22 -26.33 -50.53
CA CYS A 53 -2.64 -26.32 -49.19
C CYS A 53 -3.52 -27.10 -48.20
N THR A 54 -2.88 -27.76 -47.25
CA THR A 54 -3.56 -28.56 -46.23
C THR A 54 -3.77 -27.80 -44.93
N ILE A 55 -4.74 -28.24 -44.13
CA ILE A 55 -4.99 -27.64 -42.82
C ILE A 55 -3.79 -27.78 -41.87
N ASP A 56 -2.96 -28.81 -42.04
CA ASP A 56 -1.81 -29.04 -41.18
C ASP A 56 -0.63 -28.14 -41.56
N GLU A 57 -0.41 -27.85 -42.84
CA GLU A 57 0.51 -26.80 -43.29
C GLU A 57 0.10 -25.41 -42.77
N ILE A 58 -1.20 -25.11 -42.78
CA ILE A 58 -1.75 -23.88 -42.19
C ILE A 58 -1.46 -23.82 -40.68
N LYS A 59 -1.66 -24.92 -39.94
CA LYS A 59 -1.34 -24.97 -38.51
C LYS A 59 0.16 -24.86 -38.24
N GLU A 60 0.98 -25.46 -39.10
CA GLU A 60 2.45 -25.39 -39.01
C GLU A 60 2.93 -23.95 -39.23
N LYS A 61 2.44 -23.28 -40.27
CA LYS A 61 2.75 -21.86 -40.52
C LYS A 61 2.30 -20.95 -39.38
N LEU A 62 1.10 -21.20 -38.85
CA LEU A 62 0.61 -20.52 -37.64
C LEU A 62 1.50 -20.80 -36.42
N SER A 63 2.04 -22.02 -36.31
CA SER A 63 2.98 -22.37 -35.27
C SER A 63 4.30 -21.58 -35.38
N GLU A 64 4.83 -21.38 -36.60
CA GLU A 64 6.02 -20.55 -36.86
C GLU A 64 5.83 -19.09 -36.44
N THR A 65 4.62 -18.55 -36.64
CA THR A 65 4.28 -17.16 -36.25
C THR A 65 4.09 -16.95 -34.75
N GLY A 66 4.03 -18.04 -33.98
CA GLY A 66 3.78 -17.99 -32.53
C GLY A 66 2.32 -18.21 -32.12
N TYR A 67 1.36 -18.20 -33.06
CA TYR A 67 -0.09 -18.29 -32.80
C TYR A 67 -0.64 -19.71 -33.05
N MET A 68 -0.47 -20.61 -32.08
CA MET A 68 -0.94 -22.00 -32.23
C MET A 68 -2.46 -22.13 -32.17
N PRO A 69 -3.05 -23.14 -32.83
CA PRO A 69 -4.41 -23.57 -32.55
C PRO A 69 -4.53 -23.98 -31.07
N SER A 70 -5.49 -23.38 -30.34
CA SER A 70 -5.62 -23.59 -28.90
C SER A 70 -6.13 -24.99 -28.58
N GLY A 71 -5.25 -25.89 -28.15
CA GLY A 71 -5.63 -27.12 -27.42
C GLY A 71 -6.02 -26.78 -25.98
N ASN A 72 -7.03 -27.49 -25.44
CA ASN A 72 -7.49 -27.37 -24.05
C ASN A 72 -6.38 -27.78 -23.06
N GLY A 73 -5.49 -26.84 -22.73
CA GLY A 73 -4.41 -27.01 -21.75
C GLY A 73 -4.66 -26.14 -20.53
N THR A 74 -5.13 -26.77 -19.45
CA THR A 74 -5.44 -26.17 -18.14
C THR A 74 -4.20 -25.57 -17.48
N VAL A 75 -4.03 -24.24 -17.55
CA VAL A 75 -2.94 -23.48 -16.88
C VAL A 75 -3.36 -23.01 -15.48
N LYS A 76 -3.92 -23.89 -14.63
CA LYS A 76 -4.45 -23.47 -13.32
C LYS A 76 -3.45 -23.60 -12.15
N GLY A 77 -2.52 -24.57 -12.15
CA GLY A 77 -1.63 -24.79 -10.99
C GLY A 77 -0.37 -23.91 -10.95
N TYR A 78 0.40 -23.90 -12.04
CA TYR A 78 1.69 -23.17 -12.09
C TYR A 78 1.52 -21.65 -12.09
N ALA A 79 0.42 -21.14 -12.62
CA ALA A 79 0.12 -19.71 -12.58
C ALA A 79 -0.10 -19.23 -11.15
N ILE A 80 -0.81 -20.00 -10.31
CA ILE A 80 -1.06 -19.65 -8.91
C ILE A 80 0.23 -19.71 -8.08
N ALA A 81 1.06 -20.74 -8.27
CA ALA A 81 2.33 -20.86 -7.55
C ALA A 81 3.35 -19.79 -7.94
N ALA A 82 3.43 -19.42 -9.23
CA ALA A 82 4.27 -18.32 -9.69
C ALA A 82 3.73 -16.96 -9.23
N THR A 83 2.40 -16.81 -9.19
CA THR A 83 1.76 -15.60 -8.63
C THR A 83 2.08 -15.46 -7.15
N ALA A 84 1.96 -16.53 -6.37
CA ALA A 84 2.33 -16.55 -4.96
C ALA A 84 3.82 -16.27 -4.74
N GLY A 85 4.71 -16.90 -5.53
CA GLY A 85 6.15 -16.65 -5.46
C GLY A 85 6.54 -15.22 -5.80
N ILE A 86 5.85 -14.59 -6.75
CA ILE A 86 6.09 -13.21 -7.16
C ILE A 86 5.48 -12.21 -6.18
N LEU A 87 4.33 -12.53 -5.56
CA LEU A 87 3.79 -11.76 -4.45
C LEU A 87 4.71 -11.83 -3.21
N ILE A 88 5.29 -12.99 -2.93
CA ILE A 88 6.28 -13.18 -1.86
C ILE A 88 7.58 -12.43 -2.18
N PHE A 89 8.07 -12.49 -3.43
CA PHE A 89 9.26 -11.75 -3.86
C PHE A 89 9.02 -10.23 -3.92
N ALA A 90 7.85 -9.79 -4.36
CA ALA A 90 7.46 -8.39 -4.34
C ALA A 90 7.25 -7.89 -2.91
N GLY A 91 6.66 -8.70 -2.02
CA GLY A 91 6.49 -8.41 -0.60
C GLY A 91 7.82 -8.33 0.15
N SER A 92 8.74 -9.28 -0.08
CA SER A 92 10.10 -9.22 0.47
C SER A 92 10.90 -8.05 -0.10
N MET A 93 10.65 -7.67 -1.36
CA MET A 93 11.16 -6.44 -1.96
C MET A 93 10.52 -5.18 -1.39
N TYR A 94 9.25 -5.16 -0.99
CA TYR A 94 8.62 -4.03 -0.29
C TYR A 94 9.22 -3.82 1.11
N GLY A 95 9.68 -4.89 1.78
CA GLY A 95 10.44 -4.80 3.03
C GLY A 95 11.92 -4.47 2.83
N ALA A 96 12.55 -4.93 1.74
CA ALA A 96 13.95 -4.63 1.40
C ALA A 96 14.14 -3.25 0.75
N PHE A 97 13.12 -2.76 0.03
CA PHE A 97 12.93 -1.39 -0.41
C PHE A 97 11.92 -0.73 0.52
N ASP A 98 12.28 -0.54 1.79
CA ASP A 98 11.69 0.56 2.53
C ASP A 98 12.28 1.84 1.92
N PRO A 99 11.53 2.65 1.14
CA PRO A 99 12.03 3.92 0.63
C PRO A 99 12.41 4.85 1.79
N LEU A 100 12.00 4.51 3.03
CA LEU A 100 12.28 5.17 4.30
C LEU A 100 13.64 4.77 4.92
N ARG A 101 14.55 4.06 4.24
CA ARG A 101 15.96 3.88 4.70
C ARG A 101 16.98 4.70 3.91
N ILE A 102 16.51 5.69 3.18
CA ILE A 102 17.31 6.46 2.24
C ILE A 102 17.76 7.76 2.93
N SER A 103 18.97 7.73 3.49
CA SER A 103 19.64 8.89 4.10
C SER A 103 19.80 10.06 3.12
N SER A 104 20.10 11.26 3.67
CA SER A 104 20.16 12.64 3.14
C SER A 104 20.75 12.93 1.75
N SER A 105 21.13 11.90 0.99
CA SER A 105 21.15 11.96 -0.46
C SER A 105 20.44 10.72 -1.00
N ALA A 106 19.36 10.88 -1.78
CA ALA A 106 19.04 9.86 -2.75
C ALA A 106 20.23 9.83 -3.72
N SER A 107 21.28 9.09 -3.35
CA SER A 107 22.47 8.96 -4.17
C SER A 107 21.99 8.53 -5.55
N TYR A 108 22.61 9.02 -6.61
CA TYR A 108 22.27 8.57 -7.97
C TYR A 108 22.31 7.04 -8.08
N ALA A 109 23.05 6.35 -7.20
CA ALA A 109 23.03 4.91 -7.01
C ALA A 109 21.66 4.34 -6.60
N MET A 110 20.88 5.03 -5.76
CA MET A 110 19.52 4.62 -5.39
C MET A 110 18.52 4.83 -6.52
N LEU A 111 18.62 5.94 -7.26
CA LEU A 111 17.79 6.15 -8.46
C LEU A 111 18.11 5.09 -9.52
N PHE A 112 19.39 4.77 -9.68
CA PHE A 112 19.85 3.66 -10.50
C PHE A 112 19.29 2.31 -10.02
N ALA A 113 19.34 2.02 -8.71
CA ALA A 113 18.77 0.81 -8.15
C ALA A 113 17.25 0.75 -8.40
N ALA A 114 16.52 1.84 -8.16
CA ALA A 114 15.10 1.93 -8.45
C ALA A 114 14.80 1.64 -9.93
N GLY A 115 15.65 2.12 -10.85
CA GLY A 115 15.59 1.77 -12.27
C GLY A 115 15.84 0.29 -12.55
N LEU A 116 16.87 -0.29 -11.92
CA LEU A 116 17.20 -1.71 -12.05
C LEU A 116 16.01 -2.57 -11.61
N PHE A 117 15.46 -2.35 -10.43
CA PHE A 117 14.32 -3.13 -9.94
C PHE A 117 13.01 -2.83 -10.68
N SER A 118 12.79 -1.60 -11.15
CA SER A 118 11.66 -1.27 -12.02
C SER A 118 11.71 -2.03 -13.36
N SER A 119 12.88 -2.51 -13.76
CA SER A 119 13.02 -3.25 -15.03
C SER A 119 12.25 -4.56 -15.07
N PHE A 120 12.01 -5.22 -13.94
CA PHE A 120 11.17 -6.43 -13.90
C PHE A 120 9.75 -6.15 -14.43
N HIS A 121 9.22 -4.98 -14.09
CA HIS A 121 7.95 -4.48 -14.62
C HIS A 121 8.08 -4.01 -16.07
N CYS A 122 9.19 -3.36 -16.43
CA CYS A 122 9.47 -2.97 -17.82
C CYS A 122 9.55 -4.20 -18.76
N ILE A 123 10.06 -5.35 -18.27
CA ILE A 123 10.11 -6.61 -19.03
C ILE A 123 8.71 -7.06 -19.45
N GLY A 124 7.71 -7.00 -18.58
CA GLY A 124 6.40 -7.48 -19.00
C GLY A 124 5.52 -6.45 -19.69
N MET A 125 5.71 -5.14 -19.50
CA MET A 125 4.98 -4.13 -20.29
C MET A 125 5.70 -3.76 -21.58
N CYS A 126 6.96 -3.34 -21.47
CA CYS A 126 7.75 -2.84 -22.59
C CYS A 126 8.50 -3.97 -23.32
N GLY A 127 8.61 -5.18 -22.74
CA GLY A 127 9.31 -6.29 -23.37
C GLY A 127 8.63 -6.82 -24.63
N GLY A 128 7.30 -6.72 -24.75
CA GLY A 128 6.59 -7.04 -26.00
C GLY A 128 6.96 -6.08 -27.14
N ILE A 129 7.13 -4.80 -26.83
CA ILE A 129 7.60 -3.77 -27.77
C ILE A 129 9.08 -3.98 -28.10
N ALA A 130 9.91 -4.22 -27.09
CA ALA A 130 11.32 -4.55 -27.31
C ALA A 130 11.49 -5.79 -28.21
N LEU A 131 10.67 -6.82 -28.00
CA LEU A 131 10.67 -8.05 -28.79
C LEU A 131 10.19 -7.83 -30.23
N SER A 132 9.16 -6.99 -30.43
CA SER A 132 8.68 -6.65 -31.78
C SER A 132 9.74 -5.91 -32.60
N GLN A 133 10.65 -5.19 -31.94
CA GLN A 133 11.77 -4.48 -32.57
C GLN A 133 12.99 -5.37 -32.81
N SER A 134 13.20 -6.42 -32.02
CA SER A 134 14.32 -7.35 -32.17
C SER A 134 14.03 -8.54 -33.09
N GLY A 135 12.75 -8.92 -33.25
CA GLY A 135 12.32 -10.09 -34.06
C GLY A 135 11.87 -9.77 -35.49
N ARG A 136 11.76 -8.49 -35.89
CA ARG A 136 11.39 -8.09 -37.26
C ARG A 136 12.59 -7.48 -37.97
N GLY A 137 12.91 -8.01 -39.15
CA GLY A 137 13.97 -7.57 -40.07
C GLY A 137 13.82 -6.14 -40.61
N SER A 138 13.74 -5.13 -39.75
CA SER A 138 13.73 -3.72 -40.15
C SER A 138 15.14 -3.23 -40.52
N PHE A 139 16.20 -3.89 -40.05
CA PHE A 139 17.60 -3.61 -40.43
C PHE A 139 18.47 -4.89 -40.44
N PRO A 140 18.68 -5.54 -41.60
CA PRO A 140 19.54 -6.72 -41.72
C PRO A 140 21.00 -6.49 -41.28
N ARG A 141 21.45 -5.22 -41.28
CA ARG A 141 22.84 -4.82 -40.98
C ARG A 141 23.17 -4.69 -39.49
N LEU A 142 22.17 -4.58 -38.60
CA LEU A 142 22.40 -4.25 -37.19
C LEU A 142 22.25 -5.45 -36.23
N GLY A 143 21.71 -6.57 -36.72
CA GLY A 143 21.47 -7.77 -35.92
C GLY A 143 20.48 -7.57 -34.76
N MET A 144 20.12 -8.68 -34.11
CA MET A 144 19.21 -8.71 -32.95
C MET A 144 19.71 -7.84 -31.78
N HIS A 145 21.04 -7.75 -31.61
CA HIS A 145 21.69 -6.98 -30.55
C HIS A 145 21.63 -5.46 -30.82
N GLY A 146 21.85 -5.03 -32.06
CA GLY A 146 21.82 -3.61 -32.42
C GLY A 146 20.43 -2.99 -32.20
N SER A 147 19.36 -3.68 -32.60
CA SER A 147 18.00 -3.20 -32.39
C SER A 147 17.67 -2.98 -30.90
N SER A 148 18.11 -3.87 -30.02
CA SER A 148 17.90 -3.77 -28.57
C SER A 148 18.69 -2.61 -27.95
N ILE A 149 19.91 -2.35 -28.44
CA ILE A 149 20.73 -1.22 -28.00
C ILE A 149 20.09 0.10 -28.43
N LEU A 150 19.68 0.24 -29.70
CA LEU A 150 19.06 1.46 -30.19
C LEU A 150 17.76 1.78 -29.46
N TYR A 151 16.94 0.76 -29.17
CA TYR A 151 15.72 0.93 -28.39
C TYR A 151 16.00 1.48 -26.99
N ASN A 152 16.95 0.89 -26.25
CA ASN A 152 17.28 1.36 -24.91
C ASN A 152 17.97 2.73 -24.93
N LEU A 153 18.75 3.04 -25.96
CA LEU A 153 19.33 4.37 -26.15
C LEU A 153 18.22 5.43 -26.33
N GLY A 154 17.20 5.13 -27.14
CA GLY A 154 16.02 5.99 -27.28
C GLY A 154 15.28 6.20 -25.96
N ARG A 155 15.17 5.16 -25.13
CA ARG A 155 14.57 5.26 -23.79
C ARG A 155 15.37 6.17 -22.86
N VAL A 156 16.69 6.00 -22.80
CA VAL A 156 17.57 6.84 -21.98
C VAL A 156 17.47 8.30 -22.40
N VAL A 157 17.52 8.58 -23.70
CA VAL A 157 17.40 9.95 -24.22
C VAL A 157 16.04 10.56 -23.88
N SER A 158 14.94 9.84 -24.13
CA SER A 158 13.59 10.37 -23.86
C SER A 158 13.34 10.58 -22.36
N TYR A 159 13.74 9.65 -21.51
CA TYR A 159 13.53 9.75 -20.06
C TYR A 159 14.31 10.93 -19.48
N THR A 160 15.57 11.09 -19.90
CA THR A 160 16.43 12.22 -19.49
C THR A 160 15.83 13.55 -19.95
N ALA A 161 15.37 13.65 -21.20
CA ALA A 161 14.75 14.86 -21.73
C ALA A 161 13.44 15.21 -20.99
N LEU A 162 12.60 14.22 -20.70
CA LEU A 162 11.38 14.41 -19.91
C LEU A 162 11.69 14.81 -18.46
N GLY A 163 12.78 14.30 -17.89
CA GLY A 163 13.28 14.75 -16.58
C GLY A 163 13.71 16.20 -16.57
N ALA A 164 14.44 16.63 -17.59
CA ALA A 164 14.83 18.02 -17.76
C ALA A 164 13.60 18.94 -17.89
N LEU A 165 12.64 18.53 -18.70
CA LEU A 165 11.39 19.26 -18.90
C LEU A 165 10.56 19.32 -17.61
N ALA A 166 10.41 18.21 -16.91
CA ALA A 166 9.69 18.15 -15.64
C ALA A 166 10.35 19.04 -14.57
N GLY A 167 11.69 18.99 -14.45
CA GLY A 167 12.44 19.85 -13.53
C GLY A 167 12.36 21.34 -13.90
N LEU A 168 12.37 21.68 -15.19
CA LEU A 168 12.11 23.04 -15.66
C LEU A 168 10.70 23.50 -15.28
N LEU A 169 9.68 22.67 -15.55
CA LEU A 169 8.30 22.97 -15.18
C LEU A 169 8.14 23.14 -13.67
N GLY A 170 8.84 22.33 -12.87
CA GLY A 170 8.88 22.43 -11.42
C GLY A 170 9.48 23.74 -10.89
N SER A 171 10.34 24.40 -11.66
CA SER A 171 10.87 25.72 -11.31
C SER A 171 9.81 26.84 -11.41
N ALA A 172 8.76 26.64 -12.23
CA ALA A 172 7.72 27.62 -12.51
C ALA A 172 6.33 27.23 -11.95
N LEU A 173 6.09 25.94 -11.69
CA LEU A 173 4.79 25.41 -11.29
C LEU A 173 4.86 24.79 -9.89
N SER A 174 4.25 25.47 -8.91
CA SER A 174 3.92 24.86 -7.62
C SER A 174 2.61 24.07 -7.78
N LEU A 175 2.70 22.77 -8.06
CA LEU A 175 1.51 21.92 -8.11
C LEU A 175 0.88 21.82 -6.72
N THR A 176 -0.41 22.18 -6.61
CA THR A 176 -1.15 22.00 -5.37
C THR A 176 -1.25 20.50 -5.01
N PRO A 177 -1.36 20.14 -3.72
CA PRO A 177 -1.57 18.74 -3.30
C PRO A 177 -2.75 18.08 -4.00
N GLY A 178 -3.83 18.84 -4.23
CA GLY A 178 -5.00 18.38 -4.99
C GLY A 178 -4.70 18.00 -6.44
N MET A 179 -3.93 18.82 -7.15
CA MET A 179 -3.52 18.53 -8.53
C MET A 179 -2.58 17.33 -8.61
N LYS A 180 -1.62 17.22 -7.67
CA LYS A 180 -0.72 16.05 -7.55
C LYS A 180 -1.54 14.78 -7.33
N GLY A 181 -2.49 14.81 -6.39
CA GLY A 181 -3.38 13.68 -6.10
C GLY A 181 -4.24 13.27 -7.28
N ALA A 182 -4.86 14.23 -7.99
CA ALA A 182 -5.68 13.94 -9.17
C ALA A 182 -4.87 13.29 -10.30
N LEU A 183 -3.65 13.79 -10.57
CA LEU A 183 -2.77 13.23 -11.59
C LEU A 183 -2.34 11.79 -11.23
N GLN A 184 -1.98 11.55 -9.96
CA GLN A 184 -1.61 10.22 -9.46
C GLN A 184 -2.79 9.24 -9.53
N LEU A 185 -4.01 9.68 -9.23
CA LEU A 185 -5.22 8.85 -9.33
C LEU A 185 -5.57 8.50 -10.78
N GLY A 186 -5.50 9.46 -11.70
CA GLY A 186 -5.71 9.20 -13.12
C GLY A 186 -4.70 8.21 -13.69
N ALA A 187 -3.42 8.38 -13.33
CA ALA A 187 -2.35 7.44 -13.64
C ALA A 187 -2.59 6.04 -13.05
N ALA A 188 -2.95 5.97 -11.77
CA ALA A 188 -3.26 4.73 -11.07
C ALA A 188 -4.41 3.97 -11.74
N ALA A 189 -5.49 4.67 -12.11
CA ALA A 189 -6.62 4.08 -12.82
C ALA A 189 -6.19 3.47 -14.17
N ALA A 190 -5.40 4.21 -14.95
CA ALA A 190 -4.87 3.71 -16.22
C ALA A 190 -4.00 2.46 -16.03
N MET A 191 -3.14 2.44 -15.01
CA MET A 191 -2.31 1.26 -14.68
C MET A 191 -3.12 0.07 -14.21
N VAL A 192 -4.15 0.27 -13.39
CA VAL A 192 -5.03 -0.82 -12.93
C VAL A 192 -5.76 -1.43 -14.14
N ILE A 193 -6.32 -0.61 -15.03
CA ILE A 193 -6.99 -1.06 -16.26
C ILE A 193 -6.01 -1.87 -17.13
N MET A 194 -4.80 -1.37 -17.33
CA MET A 194 -3.76 -2.04 -18.13
C MET A 194 -3.29 -3.35 -17.48
N GLY A 195 -3.07 -3.36 -16.16
CA GLY A 195 -2.67 -4.54 -15.41
C GLY A 195 -3.73 -5.64 -15.45
N LEU A 196 -5.02 -5.29 -15.27
CA LEU A 196 -6.14 -6.22 -15.40
C LEU A 196 -6.20 -6.85 -16.79
N LYS A 197 -6.03 -6.05 -17.84
CA LYS A 197 -6.02 -6.52 -19.23
C LYS A 197 -4.84 -7.45 -19.53
N ILE A 198 -3.62 -7.09 -19.10
CA ILE A 198 -2.43 -7.92 -19.27
C ILE A 198 -2.55 -9.23 -18.46
N SER A 199 -3.23 -9.19 -17.31
CA SER A 199 -3.50 -10.36 -16.48
C SER A 199 -4.57 -11.31 -17.06
N GLY A 200 -5.17 -10.96 -18.21
CA GLY A 200 -6.14 -11.79 -18.91
C GLY A 200 -7.59 -11.63 -18.43
N ILE A 201 -7.88 -10.61 -17.61
CA ILE A 201 -9.25 -10.31 -17.16
C ILE A 201 -9.97 -9.53 -18.27
N ARG A 202 -11.13 -10.02 -18.70
CA ARG A 202 -11.97 -9.35 -19.71
C ARG A 202 -12.63 -8.12 -19.08
N LEU A 203 -12.29 -6.94 -19.57
CA LEU A 203 -12.91 -5.68 -19.18
C LEU A 203 -14.01 -5.27 -20.17
N PRO A 204 -15.08 -4.59 -19.71
CA PRO A 204 -16.13 -4.08 -20.59
C PRO A 204 -15.58 -3.01 -21.56
N SER A 205 -16.19 -2.92 -22.75
CA SER A 205 -15.69 -2.14 -23.90
C SER A 205 -15.65 -0.62 -23.70
N TRP A 206 -16.33 -0.08 -22.68
CA TRP A 206 -16.27 1.34 -22.32
C TRP A 206 -15.03 1.70 -21.48
N LEU A 207 -14.43 0.70 -20.82
CA LEU A 207 -13.21 0.88 -20.01
C LEU A 207 -11.94 0.57 -20.82
N SER A 208 -12.09 -0.04 -22.01
CA SER A 208 -10.97 -0.21 -22.92
C SER A 208 -10.64 1.13 -23.56
N LEU A 209 -9.60 1.80 -23.04
CA LEU A 209 -8.96 2.90 -23.74
C LEU A 209 -8.48 2.38 -25.10
N LYS A 210 -9.27 2.68 -26.14
CA LYS A 210 -8.81 2.61 -27.52
C LYS A 210 -7.74 3.68 -27.63
N LEU A 211 -6.48 3.26 -27.70
CA LEU A 211 -5.40 4.17 -28.06
C LEU A 211 -5.83 4.88 -29.34
N PRO A 212 -5.84 6.22 -29.38
CA PRO A 212 -6.17 6.93 -30.60
C PRO A 212 -5.25 6.41 -31.70
N SER A 213 -5.78 6.23 -32.91
CA SER A 213 -5.01 5.85 -34.10
C SER A 213 -4.11 7.01 -34.58
N PHE A 214 -3.53 7.76 -33.65
CA PHE A 214 -2.47 8.72 -33.90
C PHE A 214 -1.21 7.92 -34.23
N GLY A 215 -1.17 7.50 -35.49
CA GLY A 215 -0.03 6.85 -36.08
C GLY A 215 -0.21 5.36 -36.29
N ARG A 216 -1.05 5.00 -37.27
CA ARG A 216 -0.52 4.19 -38.39
C ARG A 216 0.57 5.00 -39.12
N MET A 217 1.55 5.52 -38.39
CA MET A 217 2.76 6.00 -38.97
C MET A 217 3.46 4.71 -39.34
N ASN A 218 3.57 4.47 -40.64
CA ASN A 218 4.73 3.80 -41.21
C ASN A 218 5.97 4.59 -40.76
N THR A 219 6.29 4.59 -39.46
CA THR A 219 7.67 4.70 -39.09
C THR A 219 8.26 3.42 -39.65
N GLY A 220 8.83 3.49 -40.85
CA GLY A 220 9.94 2.60 -41.23
C GLY A 220 11.14 2.85 -40.30
N GLY A 221 10.90 3.01 -39.01
CA GLY A 221 11.58 3.95 -38.15
C GLY A 221 12.27 3.18 -37.05
N SER A 222 13.59 3.27 -37.11
CA SER A 222 14.60 2.78 -36.18
C SER A 222 14.07 2.43 -34.78
N PRO A 223 14.46 1.27 -34.20
CA PRO A 223 14.23 0.93 -32.78
C PRO A 223 14.49 2.10 -31.81
N PHE A 224 15.39 3.01 -32.17
CA PHE A 224 15.62 4.28 -31.46
C PHE A 224 14.39 5.18 -31.36
N ILE A 225 13.63 5.37 -32.44
CA ILE A 225 12.41 6.21 -32.45
C ILE A 225 11.34 5.59 -31.56
N VAL A 226 11.18 4.26 -31.60
CA VAL A 226 10.26 3.55 -30.70
C VAL A 226 10.70 3.72 -29.25
N GLY A 227 12.01 3.67 -28.98
CA GLY A 227 12.58 4.00 -27.68
C GLY A 227 12.29 5.43 -27.22
N LEU A 228 12.36 6.41 -28.14
CA LEU A 228 12.04 7.80 -27.84
C LEU A 228 10.56 7.98 -27.45
N LEU A 229 9.66 7.34 -28.19
CA LEU A 229 8.22 7.40 -27.92
C LEU A 229 7.84 6.70 -26.62
N ASN A 230 8.64 5.72 -26.16
CA ASN A 230 8.39 5.01 -24.92
C ASN A 230 8.43 5.91 -23.67
N GLY A 231 9.13 7.06 -23.72
CA GLY A 231 9.10 8.07 -22.67
C GLY A 231 7.71 8.66 -22.41
N LEU A 232 6.81 8.60 -23.39
CA LEU A 232 5.44 9.11 -23.28
C LEU A 232 4.46 8.08 -22.72
N MET A 233 4.93 6.86 -22.42
CA MET A 233 4.06 5.81 -21.88
C MET A 233 3.72 6.10 -20.40
N PRO A 234 2.44 6.03 -20.02
CA PRO A 234 2.03 6.23 -18.63
C PRO A 234 2.34 4.98 -17.80
N CYS A 235 3.58 4.84 -17.31
CA CYS A 235 3.94 3.81 -16.35
C CYS A 235 4.29 4.43 -14.98
N GLY A 236 3.79 3.83 -13.90
CA GLY A 236 3.83 4.45 -12.56
C GLY A 236 5.24 4.69 -12.03
N ALA A 237 6.20 3.85 -12.39
CA ALA A 237 7.61 4.09 -12.05
C ALA A 237 8.16 5.34 -12.74
N LEU A 238 7.89 5.50 -14.04
CA LEU A 238 8.31 6.68 -14.80
C LEU A 238 7.60 7.94 -14.30
N GLN A 239 6.30 7.86 -14.02
CA GLN A 239 5.52 8.98 -13.49
C GLN A 239 5.99 9.40 -12.10
N THR A 240 6.31 8.44 -11.22
CA THR A 240 6.86 8.76 -9.89
C THR A 240 8.21 9.48 -10.02
N MET A 241 9.05 9.05 -10.97
CA MET A 241 10.35 9.69 -11.23
C MET A 241 10.21 11.04 -11.95
N GLN A 242 9.18 11.24 -12.78
CA GLN A 242 8.85 12.54 -13.36
C GLN A 242 8.33 13.52 -12.31
N ILE A 243 7.53 13.06 -11.35
CA ILE A 243 7.12 13.85 -10.19
C ILE A 243 8.35 14.17 -9.33
N PHE A 244 9.24 13.20 -9.11
CA PHE A 244 10.54 13.42 -8.45
C PHE A 244 11.34 14.53 -9.15
N ALA A 245 11.53 14.40 -10.47
CA ALA A 245 12.23 15.37 -11.29
C ALA A 245 11.58 16.76 -11.23
N LEU A 246 10.24 16.83 -11.23
CA LEU A 246 9.49 18.07 -11.05
C LEU A 246 9.78 18.71 -9.69
N GLY A 247 9.81 17.94 -8.61
CA GLY A 247 10.14 18.47 -7.28
C GLY A 247 11.57 18.98 -7.13
N THR A 248 12.50 18.57 -7.99
CA THR A 248 13.87 19.13 -7.97
C THR A 248 13.91 20.62 -8.31
N GLY A 249 12.88 21.14 -9.01
CA GLY A 249 12.82 22.54 -9.42
C GLY A 249 13.99 23.01 -10.30
N SER A 250 14.77 22.08 -10.86
CA SER A 250 15.95 22.35 -11.68
C SER A 250 15.98 21.42 -12.89
N PRO A 251 16.11 21.95 -14.11
CA PRO A 251 16.20 21.12 -15.32
C PRO A 251 17.41 20.18 -15.28
N VAL A 252 18.52 20.61 -14.68
CA VAL A 252 19.74 19.80 -14.60
C VAL A 252 19.58 18.66 -13.60
N LEU A 253 19.06 18.94 -12.40
CA LEU A 253 18.85 17.91 -11.38
C LEU A 253 17.77 16.92 -11.81
N GLY A 254 16.68 17.39 -12.43
CA GLY A 254 15.65 16.53 -13.02
C GLY A 254 16.18 15.63 -14.13
N ALA A 255 17.06 16.15 -14.99
CA ALA A 255 17.72 15.36 -16.04
C ALA A 255 18.64 14.28 -15.45
N LEU A 256 19.51 14.65 -14.50
CA LEU A 256 20.44 13.71 -13.86
C LEU A 256 19.72 12.61 -13.08
N ALA A 257 18.62 12.96 -12.40
CA ALA A 257 17.80 11.99 -11.69
C ALA A 257 17.19 10.94 -12.64
N MET A 258 16.59 11.39 -13.75
CA MET A 258 15.98 10.52 -14.75
C MET A 258 17.02 9.76 -15.57
N LEU A 259 18.22 10.32 -15.75
CA LEU A 259 19.34 9.63 -16.38
C LEU A 259 19.80 8.45 -15.52
N ALA A 260 20.03 8.67 -14.22
CA ALA A 260 20.43 7.61 -13.29
C ALA A 260 19.38 6.49 -13.25
N PHE A 261 18.10 6.85 -13.11
CA PHE A 261 16.98 5.91 -13.19
C PHE A 261 16.97 5.15 -14.53
N SER A 262 17.07 5.85 -15.66
CA SER A 262 16.96 5.21 -16.97
C SER A 262 18.15 4.29 -17.27
N ILE A 263 19.37 4.66 -16.88
CA ILE A 263 20.55 3.79 -17.00
C ILE A 263 20.37 2.53 -16.15
N GLY A 264 19.80 2.66 -14.95
CA GLY A 264 19.39 1.52 -14.12
C GLY A 264 18.50 0.53 -14.86
N THR A 265 17.64 1.02 -15.77
CA THR A 265 16.74 0.14 -16.53
C THR A 265 17.39 -0.63 -17.69
N VAL A 266 18.58 -0.24 -18.12
CA VAL A 266 19.22 -0.77 -19.35
C VAL A 266 19.69 -2.23 -19.19
N PRO A 267 20.42 -2.63 -18.13
CA PRO A 267 21.04 -3.96 -18.05
C PRO A 267 20.03 -5.11 -18.20
N LEU A 268 18.92 -5.04 -17.46
CA LEU A 268 17.89 -6.09 -17.49
C LEU A 268 17.06 -6.07 -18.78
N MET A 269 16.80 -4.89 -19.35
CA MET A 269 16.06 -4.79 -20.61
C MET A 269 16.87 -5.23 -21.82
N LEU A 270 18.16 -4.90 -21.84
CA LEU A 270 19.11 -5.37 -22.85
C LEU A 270 19.30 -6.89 -22.71
N GLY A 271 19.48 -7.40 -21.49
CA GLY A 271 19.55 -8.84 -21.22
C GLY A 271 18.30 -9.57 -21.68
N PHE A 272 17.12 -9.05 -21.36
CA PHE A 272 15.85 -9.61 -21.83
C PHE A 272 15.76 -9.62 -23.36
N GLY A 273 16.13 -8.53 -24.04
CA GLY A 273 16.10 -8.45 -25.51
C GLY A 273 17.04 -9.44 -26.22
N ILE A 274 18.13 -9.86 -25.55
CA ILE A 274 19.05 -10.89 -26.05
C ILE A 274 18.50 -12.29 -25.78
N ILE A 275 18.02 -12.54 -24.55
CA ILE A 275 17.60 -13.88 -24.09
C ILE A 275 16.20 -14.25 -24.58
N SER A 276 15.37 -13.26 -24.93
CA SER A 276 13.98 -13.47 -25.33
C SER A 276 13.81 -14.37 -26.55
N GLY A 277 14.80 -14.44 -27.45
CA GLY A 277 14.80 -15.37 -28.59
C GLY A 277 14.91 -16.86 -28.19
N SER A 278 15.44 -17.14 -27.01
CA SER A 278 15.60 -18.49 -26.44
C SER A 278 14.49 -18.84 -25.44
N LEU A 279 13.55 -17.93 -25.18
CA LEU A 279 12.58 -18.07 -24.11
C LEU A 279 11.37 -18.90 -24.56
N SER A 280 11.09 -19.99 -23.86
CA SER A 280 9.96 -20.86 -24.19
C SER A 280 8.61 -20.14 -24.03
N ARG A 281 7.62 -20.47 -24.88
CA ARG A 281 6.28 -19.84 -24.86
C ARG A 281 5.58 -19.94 -23.49
N LYS A 282 5.85 -21.02 -22.73
CA LYS A 282 5.35 -21.21 -21.36
C LYS A 282 5.92 -20.16 -20.40
N SER A 283 7.22 -19.86 -20.51
CA SER A 283 7.91 -18.87 -19.68
C SER A 283 7.48 -17.44 -20.05
N GLY A 284 7.34 -17.15 -21.35
CA GLY A 284 6.83 -15.86 -21.82
C GLY A 284 5.42 -15.55 -21.30
N ARG A 285 4.52 -16.55 -21.29
CA ARG A 285 3.17 -16.42 -20.74
C ARG A 285 3.16 -16.18 -19.22
N LEU A 286 4.03 -16.89 -18.50
CA LEU A 286 4.20 -16.70 -17.06
C LEU A 286 4.68 -15.29 -16.74
N ILE A 287 5.66 -14.80 -17.48
CA ILE A 287 6.23 -13.45 -17.33
C ILE A 287 5.19 -12.37 -17.64
N ALA A 288 4.38 -12.54 -18.69
CA ALA A 288 3.32 -11.59 -19.03
C ALA A 288 2.24 -11.51 -17.93
N HIS A 289 1.72 -12.65 -17.46
CA HIS A 289 0.75 -12.67 -16.34
C HIS A 289 1.34 -12.11 -15.06
N ALA A 290 2.56 -12.54 -14.70
CA ALA A 290 3.30 -12.03 -13.55
C ALA A 290 3.44 -10.51 -13.59
N SER A 291 3.80 -9.97 -14.75
CA SER A 291 3.91 -8.53 -14.92
C SER A 291 2.57 -7.83 -14.85
N GLY A 292 1.49 -8.41 -15.38
CA GLY A 292 0.14 -7.82 -15.26
C GLY A 292 -0.27 -7.62 -13.80
N ILE A 293 0.03 -8.62 -12.95
CA ILE A 293 -0.22 -8.57 -11.51
C ILE A 293 0.67 -7.53 -10.83
N LEU A 294 1.96 -7.49 -11.18
CA LEU A 294 2.89 -6.46 -10.67
C LEU A 294 2.46 -5.04 -11.06
N VAL A 295 1.99 -4.84 -12.30
CA VAL A 295 1.44 -3.56 -12.79
C VAL A 295 0.23 -3.14 -11.95
N LEU A 296 -0.68 -4.08 -11.68
CA LEU A 296 -1.87 -3.83 -10.88
C LEU A 296 -1.50 -3.41 -9.46
N LEU A 297 -0.54 -4.08 -8.82
CA LEU A 297 -0.05 -3.71 -7.49
C LEU A 297 0.58 -2.31 -7.46
N PHE A 298 1.40 -1.97 -8.45
CA PHE A 298 1.95 -0.62 -8.56
C PHE A 298 0.88 0.43 -8.83
N GLY A 299 -0.15 0.11 -9.63
CA GLY A 299 -1.30 0.97 -9.84
C GLY A 299 -2.07 1.24 -8.55
N LEU A 300 -2.36 0.20 -7.76
CA LEU A 300 -3.04 0.34 -6.46
C LEU A 300 -2.20 1.14 -5.45
N SER A 301 -0.89 0.89 -5.39
CA SER A 301 0.04 1.63 -4.53
C SER A 301 0.11 3.11 -4.90
N LEU A 302 0.20 3.43 -6.21
CA LEU A 302 0.16 4.80 -6.72
C LEU A 302 -1.18 5.48 -6.41
N GLY A 303 -2.30 4.74 -6.51
CA GLY A 303 -3.63 5.23 -6.16
C GLY A 303 -3.73 5.60 -4.68
N GLY A 304 -3.18 4.77 -3.78
CA GLY A 304 -3.10 5.07 -2.35
C GLY A 304 -2.32 6.36 -2.05
N ARG A 305 -1.20 6.61 -2.77
CA ARG A 305 -0.45 7.87 -2.65
C ARG A 305 -1.28 9.08 -3.12
N GLY A 306 -2.01 8.93 -4.21
CA GLY A 306 -2.90 9.97 -4.74
C GLY A 306 -4.01 10.35 -3.77
N LEU A 307 -4.59 9.37 -3.07
CA LEU A 307 -5.60 9.60 -2.03
C LEU A 307 -5.02 10.37 -0.83
N VAL A 308 -3.80 10.04 -0.40
CA VAL A 308 -3.10 10.73 0.69
C VAL A 308 -2.84 12.19 0.34
N SER A 309 -2.46 12.48 -0.91
CA SER A 309 -2.33 13.86 -1.41
C SER A 309 -3.65 14.65 -1.37
N LEU A 310 -4.80 13.96 -1.35
CA LEU A 310 -6.13 14.53 -1.17
C LEU A 310 -6.60 14.56 0.30
N GLY A 311 -5.77 14.09 1.24
CA GLY A 311 -6.11 13.99 2.67
C GLY A 311 -6.86 12.72 3.05
N ILE A 312 -7.02 11.75 2.13
CA ILE A 312 -7.69 10.48 2.38
C ILE A 312 -6.63 9.38 2.55
N ASP A 313 -6.45 8.88 3.77
CA ASP A 313 -5.56 7.73 4.01
C ASP A 313 -6.35 6.42 3.95
N LEU A 314 -6.82 6.05 2.76
CA LEU A 314 -7.11 4.65 2.47
C LEU A 314 -5.74 4.02 2.24
N SER A 315 -5.14 3.40 3.25
CA SER A 315 -3.97 2.56 3.03
C SER A 315 -4.44 1.19 2.49
N PRO A 316 -4.43 0.92 1.16
CA PRO A 316 -4.49 -0.46 0.67
C PRO A 316 -3.29 -1.27 1.17
N GLY A 317 -2.25 -0.57 1.66
CA GLY A 317 -1.25 -1.09 2.57
C GLY A 317 -1.85 -1.96 3.66
N SER A 318 -2.86 -1.55 4.43
CA SER A 318 -3.36 -2.37 5.54
C SER A 318 -3.88 -3.76 5.15
N PHE A 319 -4.30 -3.97 3.90
CA PHE A 319 -4.76 -5.27 3.39
C PHE A 319 -3.62 -6.16 2.87
N ILE A 320 -2.50 -5.59 2.40
CA ILE A 320 -1.34 -6.30 1.82
C ILE A 320 -0.12 -6.30 2.78
N ALA A 321 0.11 -5.21 3.50
CA ALA A 321 1.00 -5.06 4.66
C ALA A 321 0.64 -6.02 5.80
N GLY A 322 -0.65 -6.32 5.99
CA GLY A 322 -1.08 -7.37 6.92
C GLY A 322 -0.57 -8.77 6.56
N PHE A 323 -0.11 -8.99 5.32
CA PHE A 323 0.50 -10.23 4.87
C PHE A 323 2.04 -10.17 4.79
N PHE A 324 2.67 -9.00 4.72
CA PHE A 324 4.11 -8.87 4.39
C PHE A 324 4.90 -7.76 5.11
N SER A 325 4.30 -6.98 6.02
CA SER A 325 5.05 -5.94 6.75
C SER A 325 5.66 -6.50 8.03
N SER A 326 6.99 -6.39 8.14
CA SER A 326 7.65 -6.26 9.44
C SER A 326 7.05 -5.08 10.19
N GLU A 327 6.81 -5.31 11.49
CA GLU A 327 6.48 -4.30 12.49
C GLU A 327 7.38 -3.07 12.32
N LYS A 328 6.77 -1.91 12.11
CA LYS A 328 7.41 -0.62 12.32
C LYS A 328 6.61 0.00 13.46
N ASP A 329 7.25 0.18 14.62
CA ASP A 329 6.66 0.87 15.76
C ASP A 329 6.35 2.30 15.32
N ASP A 330 5.06 2.59 15.19
CA ASP A 330 4.58 3.95 14.91
C ASP A 330 4.79 4.75 16.21
N SER A 331 5.90 5.50 16.29
CA SER A 331 6.21 6.33 17.45
C SER A 331 5.13 7.40 17.66
N ALA A 332 4.67 7.56 18.90
CA ALA A 332 3.56 8.44 19.23
C ALA A 332 3.92 9.39 20.39
N ALA A 333 3.46 10.65 20.34
CA ALA A 333 3.61 11.60 21.44
C ALA A 333 2.40 12.53 21.62
N LYS A 334 2.25 13.08 22.82
CA LYS A 334 1.21 14.08 23.16
C LYS A 334 1.76 15.49 23.07
N ALA A 335 0.94 16.42 22.57
CA ALA A 335 1.26 17.83 22.61
C ALA A 335 1.32 18.35 24.06
N ILE A 336 2.24 19.27 24.32
CA ILE A 336 2.41 19.90 25.64
C ILE A 336 1.56 21.16 25.67
N VAL A 337 0.62 21.25 26.60
CA VAL A 337 -0.27 22.41 26.76
C VAL A 337 0.33 23.40 27.76
N ARG A 338 0.52 24.66 27.35
CA ARG A 338 0.97 25.78 28.19
C ARG A 338 0.25 27.06 27.77
N ASP A 339 -0.28 27.82 28.73
CA ASP A 339 -0.84 29.16 28.53
C ASP A 339 -1.90 29.27 27.40
N GLY A 340 -2.80 28.29 27.30
CA GLY A 340 -3.86 28.27 26.28
C GLY A 340 -3.38 28.01 24.86
N ARG A 341 -2.13 27.53 24.71
CA ARG A 341 -1.56 27.02 23.46
C ARG A 341 -1.00 25.62 23.71
N GLN A 342 -0.86 24.86 22.64
CA GLN A 342 -0.23 23.54 22.68
C GLN A 342 0.97 23.51 21.74
N SER A 343 2.03 22.83 22.13
CA SER A 343 3.28 22.75 21.36
C SER A 343 3.79 21.31 21.28
N ILE A 344 4.37 20.95 20.15
CA ILE A 344 4.96 19.63 19.92
C ILE A 344 6.19 19.75 19.01
N GLU A 345 7.23 18.96 19.28
CA GLU A 345 8.37 18.80 18.40
C GLU A 345 8.22 17.48 17.61
N ILE A 346 8.42 17.56 16.30
CA ILE A 346 8.47 16.43 15.39
C ILE A 346 9.83 16.46 14.70
N ARG A 347 10.69 15.49 15.00
CA ARG A 347 11.97 15.33 14.30
C ARG A 347 11.71 14.84 12.89
N VAL A 348 12.31 15.53 11.91
CA VAL A 348 12.30 15.13 10.50
C VAL A 348 13.65 14.47 10.22
N THR A 349 13.62 13.14 10.16
CA THR A 349 14.80 12.32 9.85
C THR A 349 14.73 11.83 8.41
N ALA A 350 15.80 11.22 7.90
CA ALA A 350 15.74 10.59 6.59
C ALA A 350 14.71 9.45 6.53
N SER A 351 14.44 8.83 7.67
CA SER A 351 13.50 7.72 7.78
C SER A 351 12.05 8.09 8.02
N GLY A 352 11.71 9.35 8.25
CA GLY A 352 10.32 9.73 8.52
C GLY A 352 10.16 10.90 9.48
N PHE A 353 8.97 10.97 10.05
CA PHE A 353 8.60 11.91 11.10
C PHE A 353 8.59 11.16 12.43
N GLU A 354 9.26 11.72 13.44
CA GLU A 354 9.33 11.13 14.77
C GLU A 354 8.94 12.17 15.83
N PRO A 355 7.82 12.01 16.53
CA PRO A 355 6.86 10.91 16.40
C PRO A 355 6.07 10.93 15.08
N GLN A 356 5.62 9.76 14.64
CA GLN A 356 4.75 9.63 13.46
C GLN A 356 3.29 9.99 13.79
N ILE A 357 2.85 9.71 15.02
CA ILE A 357 1.51 10.02 15.53
C ILE A 357 1.64 11.08 16.62
N VAL A 358 0.87 12.15 16.51
CA VAL A 358 0.83 13.23 17.49
C VAL A 358 -0.60 13.41 17.98
N TYR A 359 -0.80 13.47 19.29
CA TYR A 359 -2.10 13.79 19.86
C TYR A 359 -2.18 15.27 20.23
N ALA A 360 -3.26 15.94 19.84
CA ALA A 360 -3.50 17.35 20.11
C ALA A 360 -4.98 17.61 20.43
N LEU A 361 -5.25 18.66 21.21
CA LEU A 361 -6.60 19.06 21.60
C LEU A 361 -7.34 19.79 20.48
N GLU A 362 -8.64 19.54 20.36
CA GLU A 362 -9.54 20.29 19.47
C GLU A 362 -9.58 21.78 19.88
N GLY A 363 -9.56 22.68 18.89
CA GLY A 363 -9.85 24.11 19.09
C GLY A 363 -8.73 24.93 19.73
N ILE A 364 -7.66 24.30 20.22
CA ILE A 364 -6.51 24.97 20.83
C ILE A 364 -5.39 25.17 19.79
N PRO A 365 -4.84 26.38 19.60
CA PRO A 365 -3.73 26.60 18.68
C PRO A 365 -2.52 25.71 18.98
N LEU A 366 -2.13 24.90 17.99
CA LEU A 366 -1.01 23.97 18.01
C LEU A 366 0.18 24.55 17.25
N GLU A 367 1.29 24.72 17.95
CA GLU A 367 2.58 25.11 17.40
C GLU A 367 3.46 23.87 17.25
N ILE A 368 3.76 23.52 16.01
CA ILE A 368 4.55 22.34 15.67
C ILE A 368 5.93 22.79 15.24
N ASN A 369 6.97 22.33 15.93
CA ASN A 369 8.34 22.44 15.44
C ASN A 369 8.70 21.19 14.63
N PHE A 370 8.76 21.31 13.31
CA PHE A 370 9.35 20.29 12.45
C PHE A 370 10.86 20.45 12.45
N LYS A 371 11.53 19.82 13.43
CA LYS A 371 12.96 19.91 13.61
C LYS A 371 13.68 19.04 12.59
N ALA A 372 14.22 19.67 11.57
CA ALA A 372 14.86 19.02 10.44
C ALA A 372 16.32 18.66 10.77
N GLU A 373 16.50 17.46 11.32
CA GLU A 373 17.83 16.91 11.66
C GLU A 373 18.51 16.29 10.44
N GLU A 374 17.75 15.65 9.55
CA GLU A 374 18.26 15.05 8.31
C GLU A 374 17.35 15.39 7.12
N LEU A 375 17.65 16.51 6.45
CA LEU A 375 16.94 16.85 5.22
C LEU A 375 17.41 16.02 4.02
N THR A 376 16.44 15.47 3.32
CA THR A 376 16.56 14.78 2.04
C THR A 376 15.76 15.57 1.00
N GLN A 377 16.00 15.30 -0.28
CA GLN A 377 15.11 15.78 -1.35
C GLN A 377 13.68 15.23 -1.22
N CYS A 378 13.47 14.15 -0.46
CA CYS A 378 12.17 13.53 -0.25
C CYS A 378 11.36 14.17 0.87
N ASN A 379 12.02 14.75 1.90
CA ASN A 379 11.38 15.34 3.08
C ASN A 379 11.58 16.87 3.19
N SER A 380 12.26 17.51 2.22
CA SER A 380 12.52 18.96 2.17
C SER A 380 11.28 19.85 2.10
N ALA A 381 10.10 19.26 1.95
CA ALA A 381 8.83 19.96 1.97
C ALA A 381 7.76 19.10 2.63
N LEU A 382 6.99 19.75 3.49
CA LEU A 382 5.86 19.22 4.24
C LEU A 382 4.56 19.64 3.54
N THR A 383 3.65 18.70 3.37
CA THR A 383 2.32 18.92 2.83
C THR A 383 1.29 18.57 3.90
N ILE A 384 0.41 19.52 4.20
CA ILE A 384 -0.76 19.30 5.06
C ILE A 384 -2.01 19.52 4.21
N PRO A 385 -2.63 18.47 3.65
CA PRO A 385 -3.73 18.59 2.69
C PRO A 385 -4.92 19.41 3.21
N ALA A 386 -5.22 19.31 4.51
CA ALA A 386 -6.29 20.07 5.17
C ALA A 386 -6.17 21.59 4.95
N PHE A 387 -4.94 22.10 4.86
CA PHE A 387 -4.67 23.53 4.67
C PHE A 387 -4.31 23.91 3.23
N ARG A 388 -4.29 22.93 2.29
CA ARG A 388 -3.90 23.11 0.88
C ARG A 388 -2.57 23.86 0.67
N LYS A 389 -1.66 23.76 1.63
CA LYS A 389 -0.37 24.44 1.63
C LYS A 389 0.77 23.44 1.75
N GLU A 390 1.86 23.76 1.07
CA GLU A 390 3.14 23.05 1.15
C GLU A 390 4.15 24.01 1.81
N PHE A 391 4.82 23.51 2.85
CA PHE A 391 5.81 24.26 3.63
C PHE A 391 7.19 23.69 3.32
N ARG A 392 8.08 24.53 2.79
CA ARG A 392 9.47 24.13 2.55
C ARG A 392 10.22 24.13 3.88
N LEU A 393 10.94 23.05 4.17
CA LEU A 393 11.72 22.93 5.40
C LEU A 393 13.16 23.41 5.17
N SER A 394 13.72 24.06 6.18
CA SER A 394 15.15 24.43 6.30
C SER A 394 15.80 23.56 7.37
N GLU A 395 17.12 23.37 7.33
CA GLU A 395 17.82 22.61 8.40
C GLU A 395 17.59 23.26 9.77
N GLY A 396 17.37 22.45 10.81
CA GLY A 396 17.04 22.93 12.15
C GLY A 396 15.53 23.17 12.34
N ASP A 397 15.17 24.24 13.04
CA ASP A 397 13.79 24.46 13.49
C ASP A 397 12.87 25.03 12.40
N ASN A 398 11.68 24.45 12.26
CA ASN A 398 10.65 24.91 11.33
C ASN A 398 9.29 24.95 12.03
N PHE A 399 8.82 26.14 12.36
CA PHE A 399 7.58 26.33 13.10
C PHE A 399 6.37 26.43 12.18
N VAL A 400 5.35 25.62 12.46
CA VAL A 400 4.05 25.65 11.78
C VAL A 400 2.96 25.78 12.84
N SER A 401 2.14 26.82 12.73
CA SER A 401 1.00 27.03 13.62
C SER A 401 -0.29 26.63 12.92
N ILE A 402 -1.06 25.73 13.53
CA ILE A 402 -2.36 25.27 13.06
C ILE A 402 -3.34 25.20 14.24
N THR A 403 -4.63 25.37 13.98
CA THR A 403 -5.67 25.13 14.99
C THR A 403 -6.42 23.87 14.60
N PRO A 404 -6.28 22.75 15.35
CA PRO A 404 -7.00 21.53 15.06
C PRO A 404 -8.51 21.73 15.18
N GLY A 405 -9.26 21.23 14.18
CA GLY A 405 -10.72 21.11 14.24
C GLY A 405 -11.11 19.72 14.76
N LYS A 406 -12.31 19.22 14.42
CA LYS A 406 -12.78 17.89 14.86
C LYS A 406 -12.10 16.71 14.20
N ASP A 407 -11.61 16.91 12.97
CA ASP A 407 -11.06 15.83 12.16
C ASP A 407 -9.55 15.70 12.38
N ASP A 408 -9.06 14.46 12.36
CA ASP A 408 -7.64 14.15 12.31
C ASP A 408 -6.94 14.85 11.15
N ILE A 409 -5.73 15.35 11.39
CA ILE A 409 -4.95 16.07 10.38
C ILE A 409 -3.82 15.18 9.88
N LEU A 410 -3.92 14.78 8.61
CA LEU A 410 -2.85 14.08 7.91
C LEU A 410 -1.78 15.09 7.45
N PHE A 411 -0.52 14.75 7.66
CA PHE A 411 0.60 15.44 7.05
C PHE A 411 1.54 14.44 6.38
N SER A 412 2.25 14.88 5.34
CA SER A 412 3.18 14.02 4.63
C SER A 412 4.29 14.83 3.99
N CYS A 413 5.36 14.17 3.54
CA CYS A 413 6.29 14.83 2.65
C CYS A 413 5.63 15.16 1.30
N TRP A 414 6.25 16.01 0.49
CA TRP A 414 5.69 16.48 -0.79
C TRP A 414 5.36 15.38 -1.82
N MET A 415 5.94 14.17 -1.67
CA MET A 415 5.63 12.98 -2.48
C MET A 415 4.60 12.04 -1.84
N SER A 416 4.06 12.39 -0.67
CA SER A 416 3.13 11.56 0.12
C SER A 416 3.68 10.18 0.50
N MET A 417 5.01 10.03 0.60
CA MET A 417 5.68 8.78 0.97
C MET A 417 5.91 8.65 2.47
N LEU A 418 6.46 9.70 3.10
CA LEU A 418 6.56 9.81 4.55
C LEU A 418 5.26 10.42 5.04
N LYS A 419 4.61 9.78 6.00
CA LYS A 419 3.32 10.21 6.53
C LYS A 419 3.43 10.38 8.03
N GLY A 420 2.72 11.36 8.56
CA GLY A 420 2.41 11.44 9.97
C GLY A 420 0.98 11.92 10.15
N ARG A 421 0.46 11.76 11.37
CA ARG A 421 -0.91 12.10 11.69
C ARG A 421 -0.98 12.85 12.99
N ILE A 422 -1.79 13.90 13.01
CA ILE A 422 -2.22 14.57 14.22
C ILE A 422 -3.61 14.02 14.53
N MET A 423 -3.70 13.23 15.58
CA MET A 423 -4.95 12.75 16.14
C MET A 423 -5.54 13.82 17.03
N VAL A 424 -6.75 14.26 16.69
CA VAL A 424 -7.44 15.25 17.50
C VAL A 424 -8.25 14.55 18.58
N VAL A 425 -8.04 14.95 19.83
CA VAL A 425 -8.72 14.39 21.01
C VAL A 425 -9.35 15.49 21.84
N ASP A 426 -10.41 15.13 22.56
CA ASP A 426 -11.07 16.02 23.52
C ASP A 426 -10.25 16.17 24.81
N ASP A 427 -9.49 15.13 25.19
CA ASP A 427 -8.60 15.13 26.35
C ASP A 427 -7.31 14.36 26.04
N LEU A 428 -6.15 14.96 26.30
CA LEU A 428 -4.84 14.31 26.13
C LEU A 428 -4.54 13.29 27.24
N LYS A 429 -5.26 13.33 28.36
CA LYS A 429 -5.06 12.42 29.48
C LYS A 429 -5.57 11.01 29.18
N THR A 430 -6.61 10.89 28.36
CA THR A 430 -7.23 9.61 27.98
C THR A 430 -6.40 8.83 26.94
N VAL A 431 -5.41 9.46 26.33
CA VAL A 431 -4.51 8.81 25.38
C VAL A 431 -3.44 8.04 26.15
N ASP A 432 -3.44 6.71 26.12
CA ASP A 432 -2.32 5.94 26.65
C ASP A 432 -1.25 5.75 25.56
N LEU A 433 0.00 6.12 25.86
CA LEU A 433 1.15 5.92 24.96
C LEU A 433 1.99 4.69 25.36
N THR A 434 1.64 4.03 26.46
CA THR A 434 2.38 2.86 26.99
C THR A 434 1.85 1.53 26.43
N GLU A 435 0.68 1.53 25.80
CA GLU A 435 0.20 0.40 24.99
C GLU A 435 0.60 0.56 23.51
N GLU A 436 1.72 -0.04 23.13
CA GLU A 436 2.27 -0.05 21.76
C GLU A 436 1.44 -0.89 20.76
N LYS A 437 0.16 -1.18 21.04
CA LYS A 437 -0.71 -1.98 20.15
C LYS A 437 -2.15 -1.48 20.18
N SER A 438 -2.51 -0.59 19.25
CA SER A 438 -3.69 -0.76 18.37
C SER A 438 -4.18 0.53 17.70
N ILE A 439 -3.44 1.08 16.73
CA ILE A 439 -4.05 2.05 15.79
C ILE A 439 -3.81 1.62 14.35
N ARG A 440 -4.35 0.45 14.00
CA ARG A 440 -4.76 0.12 12.63
C ARG A 440 -6.07 -0.65 12.64
N LYS A 441 -7.17 0.09 12.77
CA LYS A 441 -8.41 -0.22 12.05
C LYS A 441 -9.24 1.06 11.98
N GLY A 442 -9.42 1.54 10.75
CA GLY A 442 -10.53 2.41 10.43
C GLY A 442 -11.82 1.65 10.75
N ASN A 443 -12.33 1.95 11.93
CA ASN A 443 -13.70 1.89 12.41
C ASN A 443 -13.58 2.18 13.89
N VAL A 444 -14.23 3.23 14.36
CA VAL A 444 -14.63 3.33 15.77
C VAL A 444 -15.58 2.17 16.02
N THR A 445 -15.03 0.97 16.26
CA THR A 445 -15.75 -0.09 16.94
C THR A 445 -15.62 0.19 18.41
N ALA A 446 -16.76 0.27 19.09
CA ALA A 446 -16.88 0.43 20.52
C ALA A 446 -15.85 -0.42 21.28
N PRO A 447 -15.36 0.05 22.46
CA PRO A 447 -14.44 -0.71 23.28
C PRO A 447 -14.98 -2.14 23.47
N ARG A 448 -14.11 -3.15 23.33
CA ARG A 448 -14.54 -4.54 23.56
C ARG A 448 -14.89 -4.70 25.04
N PRO A 449 -16.07 -5.22 25.40
CA PRO A 449 -16.46 -5.45 26.79
C PRO A 449 -15.44 -6.27 27.59
N ASP A 450 -14.81 -7.24 26.93
CA ASP A 450 -13.90 -8.21 27.54
C ASP A 450 -12.64 -7.57 28.16
N SER A 451 -12.26 -6.35 27.76
CA SER A 451 -11.14 -5.63 28.38
C SER A 451 -11.54 -4.82 29.62
N TYR A 452 -12.84 -4.61 29.84
CA TYR A 452 -13.37 -3.82 30.97
C TYR A 452 -14.02 -4.68 32.05
N VAL A 453 -14.35 -5.94 31.75
CA VAL A 453 -15.06 -6.85 32.66
C VAL A 453 -14.22 -8.09 32.97
N GLY A 454 -13.94 -8.35 34.25
CA GLY A 454 -13.22 -9.54 34.72
C GLY A 454 -14.09 -10.42 35.61
N PHE A 455 -14.16 -11.72 35.30
CA PHE A 455 -14.92 -12.69 36.10
C PHE A 455 -14.01 -13.40 37.10
N ALA A 456 -14.51 -13.63 38.31
CA ALA A 456 -13.86 -14.46 39.32
C ALA A 456 -13.71 -15.90 38.80
N GLU A 457 -12.53 -16.48 39.01
CA GLU A 457 -12.26 -17.87 38.68
C GLU A 457 -12.73 -18.76 39.85
N ASP A 458 -13.58 -19.73 39.56
CA ASP A 458 -14.06 -20.68 40.55
C ASP A 458 -12.97 -21.71 40.91
N LYS A 459 -12.55 -21.75 42.19
CA LYS A 459 -11.61 -22.74 42.74
C LYS A 459 -12.30 -23.80 43.61
N GLY A 460 -13.62 -23.92 43.51
CA GLY A 460 -14.45 -24.89 44.24
C GLY A 460 -14.95 -24.36 45.57
N THR A 461 -14.08 -24.28 46.58
CA THR A 461 -14.47 -23.81 47.93
C THR A 461 -14.43 -22.28 48.09
N TYR A 462 -13.73 -21.60 47.20
CA TYR A 462 -13.61 -20.15 47.11
C TYR A 462 -13.52 -19.75 45.63
N GLN A 463 -13.65 -18.46 45.37
CA GLN A 463 -13.42 -17.85 44.07
C GLN A 463 -12.26 -16.86 44.15
N GLU A 464 -11.50 -16.73 43.08
CA GLU A 464 -10.28 -15.91 43.05
C GLU A 464 -10.39 -14.87 41.95
N LEU A 465 -9.96 -13.65 42.24
CA LEU A 465 -9.96 -12.56 41.27
C LEU A 465 -8.64 -11.79 41.37
N LYS A 466 -7.86 -11.82 40.29
CA LYS A 466 -6.56 -11.17 40.19
C LYS A 466 -6.66 -10.00 39.24
N VAL A 467 -6.33 -8.81 39.73
CA VAL A 467 -6.46 -7.56 38.99
C VAL A 467 -5.21 -6.73 39.14
N VAL A 468 -4.99 -5.81 38.21
CA VAL A 468 -3.92 -4.82 38.31
C VAL A 468 -4.56 -3.45 38.42
N ALA A 469 -4.12 -2.66 39.39
CA ALA A 469 -4.46 -1.25 39.48
C ALA A 469 -3.35 -0.44 38.80
N SER A 470 -3.73 0.41 37.86
CA SER A 470 -2.80 1.23 37.06
C SER A 470 -3.38 2.62 36.88
N GLY A 471 -2.58 3.66 37.13
CA GLY A 471 -3.08 5.02 37.14
C GLY A 471 -4.08 5.23 38.28
N GLU A 472 -5.32 5.64 37.97
CA GLU A 472 -6.37 5.89 38.97
C GLU A 472 -7.40 4.75 39.09
N GLU A 473 -7.32 3.71 38.26
CA GLU A 473 -8.40 2.71 38.10
C GLU A 473 -7.89 1.25 38.12
N LEU A 474 -8.82 0.30 38.26
CA LEU A 474 -8.59 -1.13 38.11
C LEU A 474 -8.65 -1.57 36.65
N VAL A 475 -7.82 -2.56 36.32
CA VAL A 475 -7.80 -3.25 35.04
C VAL A 475 -7.99 -4.75 35.30
N PRO A 476 -9.14 -5.33 34.95
CA PRO A 476 -10.36 -4.69 34.38
C PRO A 476 -11.11 -3.82 35.40
N LEU A 477 -11.92 -2.86 34.90
CA LEU A 477 -12.62 -1.87 35.73
C LEU A 477 -13.83 -2.44 36.49
N ILE A 478 -14.53 -3.40 35.88
CA ILE A 478 -15.72 -4.05 36.44
C ILE A 478 -15.38 -5.50 36.74
N LEU A 479 -15.41 -5.86 38.01
CA LEU A 479 -15.15 -7.21 38.50
C LEU A 479 -16.48 -7.92 38.73
N VAL A 480 -16.56 -9.21 38.46
CA VAL A 480 -17.79 -10.01 38.62
C VAL A 480 -17.52 -11.21 39.50
N ALA A 481 -18.28 -11.41 40.56
CA ALA A 481 -18.11 -12.49 41.52
C ALA A 481 -19.44 -13.13 41.94
N GLU A 482 -19.42 -14.41 42.30
CA GLU A 482 -20.59 -15.15 42.78
C GLU A 482 -21.01 -14.69 44.20
N PRO A 483 -22.31 -14.59 44.49
CA PRO A 483 -22.79 -14.32 45.84
C PRO A 483 -22.55 -15.51 46.76
N LYS A 484 -22.45 -15.25 48.08
CA LYS A 484 -22.37 -16.26 49.16
C LYS A 484 -21.19 -17.24 49.07
N LYS A 485 -20.15 -16.88 48.32
CA LYS A 485 -18.92 -17.64 48.16
C LYS A 485 -17.73 -16.76 48.48
N GLU A 486 -16.75 -17.29 49.22
CA GLU A 486 -15.56 -16.54 49.63
C GLU A 486 -14.79 -16.05 48.41
N LEU A 487 -14.67 -14.73 48.27
CA LEU A 487 -13.89 -14.05 47.24
C LEU A 487 -12.52 -13.69 47.81
N LYS A 488 -11.47 -14.22 47.17
CA LYS A 488 -10.09 -13.80 47.36
C LYS A 488 -9.71 -12.83 46.24
N LEU A 489 -9.68 -11.55 46.58
CA LEU A 489 -9.27 -10.49 45.67
C LEU A 489 -7.79 -10.20 45.88
N GLU A 490 -7.00 -10.31 44.81
CA GLU A 490 -5.59 -9.89 44.77
C GLU A 490 -5.43 -8.77 43.74
N MET A 491 -4.77 -7.69 44.14
CA MET A 491 -4.59 -6.48 43.35
C MET A 491 -3.10 -6.11 43.30
N GLY A 492 -2.54 -6.04 42.09
CA GLY A 492 -1.20 -5.47 41.88
C GLY A 492 -1.26 -3.95 41.85
N LEU A 493 -0.39 -3.26 42.61
CA LEU A 493 -0.38 -1.81 42.84
C LEU A 493 0.82 -1.07 42.25
N LYS A 494 1.67 -1.76 41.48
CA LYS A 494 2.99 -1.26 41.06
C LYS A 494 2.96 0.16 40.45
N ASP A 495 1.97 0.42 39.59
CA ASP A 495 1.79 1.69 38.86
C ASP A 495 0.51 2.44 39.29
N PHE A 496 -0.04 2.11 40.46
CA PHE A 496 -1.27 2.70 40.99
C PHE A 496 -0.99 3.98 41.77
N LEU A 497 -1.72 5.05 41.45
CA LEU A 497 -1.54 6.38 42.05
C LEU A 497 -1.91 6.41 43.55
N TYR A 498 -2.80 5.50 43.98
CA TYR A 498 -3.26 5.41 45.36
C TYR A 498 -2.65 4.21 46.11
N LYS A 499 -1.49 3.68 45.67
CA LYS A 499 -0.87 2.47 46.24
C LYS A 499 -0.59 2.53 47.75
N ASP A 500 -0.35 3.73 48.29
CA ASP A 500 -0.06 3.97 49.71
C ASP A 500 -1.31 4.38 50.51
N LYS A 501 -2.50 4.29 49.90
CA LYS A 501 -3.78 4.70 50.50
C LYS A 501 -4.60 3.49 50.92
N GLU A 502 -5.55 3.75 51.82
CA GLU A 502 -6.54 2.76 52.22
C GLU A 502 -7.48 2.44 51.05
N ILE A 503 -7.67 1.15 50.80
CA ILE A 503 -8.56 0.63 49.76
C ILE A 503 -9.69 -0.13 50.45
N GLU A 504 -10.92 0.33 50.23
CA GLU A 504 -12.15 -0.19 50.84
C GLU A 504 -13.14 -0.67 49.78
N ILE A 505 -13.92 -1.70 50.12
CA ILE A 505 -15.04 -2.19 49.31
C ILE A 505 -16.32 -1.85 50.05
N VAL A 506 -17.20 -1.09 49.39
CA VAL A 506 -18.43 -0.56 49.98
C VAL A 506 -19.61 -0.91 49.09
N ASN A 507 -20.76 -1.25 49.67
CA ASN A 507 -21.98 -1.43 48.90
C ASN A 507 -22.48 -0.10 48.31
N ALA A 508 -22.72 -0.04 47.00
CA ALA A 508 -22.99 1.21 46.29
C ALA A 508 -24.33 1.90 46.68
N TRP A 509 -25.28 1.20 47.32
CA TRP A 509 -26.58 1.77 47.69
C TRP A 509 -26.78 1.92 49.19
N THR A 510 -26.27 0.97 49.98
CA THR A 510 -26.41 1.05 51.44
C THR A 510 -25.28 1.83 52.09
N ASN A 511 -24.17 2.05 51.36
CA ASN A 511 -22.92 2.58 51.87
C ASN A 511 -22.39 1.76 53.08
N GLU A 512 -22.82 0.50 53.19
CA GLU A 512 -22.30 -0.46 54.16
C GLU A 512 -20.91 -0.87 53.71
N GLU A 513 -19.94 -0.75 54.61
CA GLU A 513 -18.57 -1.18 54.41
C GLU A 513 -18.47 -2.71 54.50
N ASN A 514 -17.81 -3.33 53.52
CA ASN A 514 -17.76 -4.78 53.37
C ASN A 514 -16.37 -5.36 53.64
N ALA A 515 -15.30 -4.68 53.22
CA ALA A 515 -13.93 -5.13 53.46
C ALA A 515 -12.91 -4.01 53.24
N HIS A 516 -11.80 -4.07 53.97
CA HIS A 516 -10.57 -3.35 53.62
C HIS A 516 -9.58 -4.31 52.96
N LEU A 517 -8.83 -3.81 51.98
CA LEU A 517 -7.71 -4.56 51.44
C LEU A 517 -6.47 -4.30 52.28
N THR A 518 -5.76 -5.37 52.63
CA THR A 518 -4.45 -5.28 53.29
C THR A 518 -3.39 -5.05 52.22
N THR A 519 -2.65 -3.94 52.32
CA THR A 519 -1.54 -3.61 51.41
C THR A 519 -0.22 -4.22 51.91
N ASN A 520 0.58 -4.74 50.98
CA ASN A 520 1.91 -5.30 51.23
C ASN A 520 2.84 -4.92 50.07
N GLY A 521 3.40 -3.71 50.13
CA GLY A 521 4.24 -3.17 49.07
C GLY A 521 3.45 -2.99 47.78
N ASP A 522 3.86 -3.67 46.72
CA ASP A 522 3.24 -3.56 45.39
C ASP A 522 1.99 -4.43 45.21
N ASN A 523 1.42 -5.01 46.28
CA ASN A 523 0.21 -5.83 46.21
C ASN A 523 -0.77 -5.48 47.33
N ALA A 524 -2.07 -5.66 47.07
CA ALA A 524 -3.14 -5.61 48.06
C ALA A 524 -4.04 -6.83 47.96
N SER A 525 -4.56 -7.31 49.08
CA SER A 525 -5.48 -8.44 49.07
C SER A 525 -6.58 -8.35 50.13
N ALA A 526 -7.72 -8.96 49.82
CA ALA A 526 -8.85 -9.12 50.73
C ALA A 526 -9.50 -10.50 50.53
N SER A 527 -9.99 -11.06 51.64
CA SER A 527 -10.91 -12.20 51.67
C SER A 527 -12.25 -11.73 52.21
N LEU A 528 -13.32 -11.87 51.44
CA LEU A 528 -14.66 -11.45 51.86
C LEU A 528 -15.75 -12.36 51.30
N ILE A 529 -16.93 -12.39 51.95
CA ILE A 529 -18.12 -13.08 51.47
C ILE A 529 -19.20 -12.03 51.18
N LEU A 530 -19.68 -12.00 49.93
CA LEU A 530 -20.70 -11.06 49.48
C LEU A 530 -22.08 -11.71 49.61
N GLU A 531 -22.77 -11.45 50.72
CA GLU A 531 -24.06 -12.06 51.04
C GLU A 531 -25.23 -11.55 50.18
N LYS A 532 -25.15 -10.28 49.75
CA LYS A 532 -26.18 -9.60 48.97
C LYS A 532 -25.74 -9.49 47.51
N THR A 533 -26.68 -9.66 46.59
CA THR A 533 -26.47 -9.37 45.17
C THR A 533 -26.51 -7.85 44.93
N GLY A 534 -25.75 -7.36 43.96
CA GLY A 534 -25.63 -5.93 43.66
C GLY A 534 -24.22 -5.50 43.28
N THR A 535 -24.05 -4.21 43.02
CA THR A 535 -22.79 -3.50 42.81
C THR A 535 -22.17 -3.01 44.11
N TYR A 536 -20.90 -3.29 44.24
CA TYR A 536 -20.01 -2.74 45.24
C TYR A 536 -19.03 -1.83 44.54
N VAL A 537 -18.63 -0.76 45.21
CA VAL A 537 -17.60 0.17 44.73
C VAL A 537 -16.31 -0.15 45.45
N ILE A 538 -15.21 -0.12 44.72
CA ILE A 538 -13.87 -0.20 45.28
C ILE A 538 -13.36 1.24 45.32
N LEU A 539 -13.09 1.74 46.52
CA LEU A 539 -12.64 3.10 46.75
C LEU A 539 -11.18 3.08 47.22
N ALA A 540 -10.37 3.98 46.69
CA ALA A 540 -9.05 4.29 47.23
C ALA A 540 -9.00 5.79 47.58
N ASP A 541 -8.72 6.13 48.84
CA ASP A 541 -8.74 7.53 49.32
C ASP A 541 -10.10 8.24 49.01
N HIS A 542 -11.21 7.50 49.20
CA HIS A 542 -12.59 7.90 48.86
C HIS A 542 -12.85 8.23 47.37
N LYS A 543 -11.94 7.86 46.46
CA LYS A 543 -12.15 7.93 45.02
C LYS A 543 -12.53 6.57 44.46
N LEU A 544 -13.49 6.56 43.53
CA LEU A 544 -13.90 5.34 42.84
C LEU A 544 -12.78 4.86 41.92
N VAL A 545 -12.29 3.64 42.15
CA VAL A 545 -11.21 3.04 41.34
C VAL A 545 -11.66 1.79 40.59
N GLY A 546 -12.79 1.19 40.97
CA GLY A 546 -13.38 0.07 40.23
C GLY A 546 -14.74 -0.35 40.80
N LEU A 547 -15.42 -1.22 40.06
CA LEU A 547 -16.71 -1.79 40.44
C LEU A 547 -16.57 -3.29 40.69
N LEU A 548 -17.32 -3.81 41.66
CA LEU A 548 -17.47 -5.24 41.92
C LEU A 548 -18.95 -5.60 41.85
N TYR A 549 -19.36 -6.26 40.78
CA TYR A 549 -20.73 -6.67 40.52
C TYR A 549 -20.99 -8.12 40.95
N VAL A 550 -22.05 -8.32 41.71
CA VAL A 550 -22.49 -9.62 42.21
C VAL A 550 -23.89 -9.94 41.65
N PRO A 551 -23.99 -10.73 40.56
CA PRO A 551 -25.27 -11.14 40.00
C PRO A 551 -25.98 -12.19 40.85
N GLU A 552 -27.28 -12.40 40.62
CA GLU A 552 -28.02 -13.54 41.20
C GLU A 552 -27.53 -14.88 40.66
N ASP A 553 -27.16 -14.92 39.38
CA ASP A 553 -26.58 -16.08 38.71
C ASP A 553 -25.47 -15.62 37.75
N ILE A 554 -24.22 -15.92 38.11
CA ILE A 554 -23.05 -15.53 37.30
C ILE A 554 -23.02 -16.22 35.94
N SER A 555 -23.61 -17.41 35.81
CA SER A 555 -23.62 -18.19 34.57
C SER A 555 -24.51 -17.59 33.49
N SER A 556 -25.44 -16.72 33.90
CA SER A 556 -26.33 -15.97 33.02
C SER A 556 -25.71 -14.65 32.52
N GLU A 557 -24.56 -14.25 33.05
CA GLU A 557 -23.90 -13.00 32.73
C GLU A 557 -22.74 -13.22 31.75
N SER A 558 -22.58 -12.27 30.83
CA SER A 558 -21.48 -12.20 29.87
C SER A 558 -20.76 -10.88 30.04
N ALA A 559 -19.49 -10.79 29.61
CA ALA A 559 -18.76 -9.53 29.63
C ALA A 559 -19.52 -8.40 28.92
N GLU A 560 -20.17 -8.70 27.79
CA GLU A 560 -21.03 -7.76 27.05
C GLU A 560 -22.25 -7.31 27.87
N SER A 561 -23.00 -8.23 28.50
CA SER A 561 -24.19 -7.85 29.28
C SER A 561 -23.84 -6.98 30.49
N VAL A 562 -22.73 -7.30 31.16
CA VAL A 562 -22.23 -6.53 32.30
C VAL A 562 -21.71 -5.16 31.84
N TRP A 563 -20.93 -5.11 30.76
CA TRP A 563 -20.43 -3.85 30.21
C TRP A 563 -21.57 -2.91 29.80
N GLN A 564 -22.56 -3.41 29.04
CA GLN A 564 -23.74 -2.63 28.65
C GLN A 564 -24.50 -2.06 29.86
N ARG A 565 -24.55 -2.78 30.99
CA ARG A 565 -25.24 -2.35 32.20
C ARG A 565 -24.63 -1.09 32.83
N TYR A 566 -23.31 -0.95 32.79
CA TYR A 566 -22.60 0.16 33.47
C TYR A 566 -22.05 1.21 32.50
N MET A 567 -21.72 0.83 31.26
CA MET A 567 -21.09 1.69 30.26
C MET A 567 -21.98 1.97 29.04
N GLY A 568 -23.10 1.26 28.87
CA GLY A 568 -23.96 1.33 27.68
C GLY A 568 -24.95 2.51 27.64
N LYS A 569 -24.63 3.65 28.25
CA LYS A 569 -25.49 4.86 28.22
C LYS A 569 -24.79 6.07 27.62
#